data_AF-A0A0C9ZBB4-F1
#
_entry.id   AF-A0A0C9ZBB4-F1
#
_cell.length_a   1.000
_cell.length_b   1.000
_cell.length_c   1.000
_cell.angle_alpha   90.00
_cell.angle_beta   90.00
_cell.angle_gamma   90.00
#
_symmetry.space_group_name_H-M   'P 1'
#
loop_
_entity.id
_entity.type
_entity.pdbx_description
1 polymer ?
#
loop_
_entity_poly.entity_id
_entity_poly.type
_entity_poly.pdbx_seq_one_letter_code
_entity_poly.pdbx_strand_id
1 'polypeptide(L)'
;TKPRSKYSNSDLPVPVNYRWTNRFLDTATLWAGSQPNIWTIPEDAMVTTFQAIFNAVYPDVVYTVKTHGSQASQASQRLAEWRSGFGSTTLAMVIDLFSKIDEQPHDEVASQLLEDYIFICEDMDEPNHARNFCSHFILQLVANAHLSKVSDALDIPALHTQELLEGYHMDSVIALATAALEHTFSFVRDDIINVKSIIEHMETNGRKLEIRLPKTLNKATGRETSGPYMFSVSNWGEETASYKISIVSRGDENTIDVITFAQ
;
A
#
# COMPACT_ATOMS: atom_id res chain seq x y z
N THR A 1 -13.34 0.89 28.54
CA THR A 1 -12.99 1.47 27.22
C THR A 1 -13.56 0.58 26.13
N LYS A 2 -14.14 1.14 25.08
CA LYS A 2 -14.69 0.37 23.95
C LYS A 2 -13.52 -0.31 23.19
N PRO A 3 -13.60 -1.61 22.81
CA PRO A 3 -12.56 -2.25 22.01
C PRO A 3 -12.35 -1.52 20.69
N ARG A 4 -11.11 -1.41 20.21
CA ARG A 4 -10.78 -0.70 18.96
C ARG A 4 -11.64 -1.17 17.78
N SER A 5 -11.81 -2.49 17.65
CA SER A 5 -12.60 -3.13 16.60
C SER A 5 -14.10 -2.85 16.63
N LYS A 6 -14.61 -2.20 17.68
CA LYS A 6 -16.03 -1.83 17.80
C LYS A 6 -16.30 -0.36 17.46
N TYR A 7 -15.26 0.46 17.28
CA TYR A 7 -15.47 1.85 16.87
C TYR A 7 -16.06 1.91 15.46
N SER A 8 -16.85 2.94 15.23
CA SER A 8 -17.57 3.19 13.99
C SER A 8 -17.57 4.68 13.69
N ASN A 9 -18.05 5.05 12.50
CA ASN A 9 -18.12 6.45 12.08
C ASN A 9 -18.94 7.34 13.02
N SER A 10 -19.94 6.79 13.73
CA SER A 10 -20.75 7.54 14.70
C SER A 10 -20.03 7.81 16.03
N ASP A 11 -18.90 7.16 16.30
CA ASP A 11 -18.12 7.39 17.52
C ASP A 11 -17.07 8.49 17.33
N LEU A 12 -16.89 9.02 16.12
CA LEU A 12 -15.96 10.10 15.85
C LEU A 12 -16.44 11.41 16.48
N PRO A 13 -15.50 12.27 16.95
CA PRO A 13 -15.86 13.58 17.51
C PRO A 13 -16.35 14.58 16.44
N VAL A 14 -16.26 14.20 15.17
CA VAL A 14 -16.62 15.00 13.99
C VAL A 14 -17.38 14.11 13.01
N PRO A 15 -18.27 14.68 12.18
CA PRO A 15 -18.95 13.91 11.15
C PRO A 15 -17.97 13.41 10.09
N VAL A 16 -18.24 12.23 9.53
CA VAL A 16 -17.50 11.72 8.36
C VAL A 16 -17.92 12.52 7.13
N ASN A 17 -17.12 13.51 6.81
CA ASN A 17 -17.27 14.40 5.65
C ASN A 17 -15.94 14.50 4.91
N TYR A 18 -15.89 15.36 3.89
CA TYR A 18 -14.68 15.61 3.10
C TYR A 18 -13.45 16.00 3.96
N ARG A 19 -13.63 16.78 5.03
CA ARG A 19 -12.51 17.12 5.93
C ARG A 19 -11.94 15.87 6.61
N TRP A 20 -12.77 14.92 6.99
CA TRP A 20 -12.29 13.66 7.56
C TRP A 20 -11.66 12.78 6.47
N THR A 21 -12.38 12.55 5.36
CA THR A 21 -11.98 11.55 4.37
C THR A 21 -10.80 11.98 3.50
N ASN A 22 -10.71 13.27 3.16
CA ASN A 22 -9.77 13.80 2.16
C ASN A 22 -8.75 14.76 2.75
N ARG A 23 -8.96 15.34 3.94
CA ARG A 23 -7.94 16.20 4.57
C ARG A 23 -7.24 15.44 5.68
N PHE A 24 -7.99 14.92 6.64
CA PHE A 24 -7.43 14.20 7.77
C PHE A 24 -6.76 12.88 7.32
N LEU A 25 -7.49 12.00 6.63
CA LEU A 25 -6.96 10.69 6.24
C LEU A 25 -5.86 10.77 5.19
N ASP A 26 -5.96 11.66 4.21
CA ASP A 26 -4.91 11.88 3.20
C ASP A 26 -3.60 12.32 3.87
N THR A 27 -3.66 13.33 4.75
CA THR A 27 -2.47 13.82 5.46
C THR A 27 -1.89 12.73 6.38
N ALA A 28 -2.75 11.96 7.05
CA ALA A 28 -2.32 10.84 7.89
C ALA A 28 -1.67 9.72 7.06
N THR A 29 -2.15 9.48 5.84
CA THR A 29 -1.63 8.47 4.92
C THR A 29 -0.28 8.91 4.33
N LEU A 30 -0.15 10.19 3.97
CA LEU A 30 1.10 10.79 3.54
C LEU A 30 2.19 10.62 4.61
N TRP A 31 1.89 11.05 5.84
CA TRP A 31 2.81 10.89 6.96
C TRP A 31 3.11 9.42 7.27
N ALA A 32 2.13 8.53 7.17
CA ALA A 32 2.33 7.10 7.38
C ALA A 32 3.28 6.49 6.33
N GLY A 33 3.22 6.98 5.09
CA GLY A 33 4.13 6.60 4.00
C GLY A 33 5.59 6.93 4.28
N SER A 34 5.84 7.99 5.05
CA SER A 34 7.20 8.43 5.40
C SER A 34 7.81 7.72 6.61
N GLN A 35 7.09 6.75 7.21
CA GLN A 35 7.54 6.13 8.46
C GLN A 35 8.61 5.08 8.22
N PRO A 36 9.64 4.97 9.10
CA PRO A 36 10.69 3.99 8.93
C PRO A 36 10.21 2.54 8.87
N ASN A 37 9.09 2.25 9.51
CA ASN A 37 8.37 0.99 9.38
C ASN A 37 6.91 1.29 9.04
N ILE A 38 6.60 1.24 7.74
CA ILE A 38 5.25 1.48 7.22
C ILE A 38 4.20 0.51 7.78
N TRP A 39 4.63 -0.69 8.20
CA TRP A 39 3.73 -1.71 8.74
C TRP A 39 3.38 -1.49 10.21
N THR A 40 4.32 -0.98 10.99
CA THR A 40 4.21 -0.85 12.45
C THR A 40 4.69 0.53 12.88
N ILE A 41 3.72 1.44 13.08
CA ILE A 41 3.97 2.80 13.55
C ILE A 41 3.75 2.84 15.07
N PRO A 42 4.67 3.43 15.86
CA PRO A 42 4.50 3.59 17.30
C PRO A 42 3.22 4.37 17.66
N GLU A 43 2.51 3.93 18.70
CA GLU A 43 1.21 4.51 19.06
C GLU A 43 1.30 5.95 19.56
N ASP A 44 2.37 6.30 20.25
CA ASP A 44 2.68 7.65 20.72
C ASP A 44 2.96 8.61 19.55
N ALA A 45 3.72 8.16 18.56
CA ALA A 45 3.95 8.89 17.31
C ALA A 45 2.62 9.10 16.57
N MET A 46 1.82 8.04 16.40
CA MET A 46 0.50 8.15 15.76
C MET A 46 -0.41 9.15 16.47
N VAL A 47 -0.53 9.10 17.80
CA VAL A 47 -1.40 10.01 18.56
C VAL A 47 -0.94 11.45 18.43
N THR A 48 0.37 11.69 18.54
CA THR A 48 0.96 13.04 18.42
C THR A 48 0.70 13.62 17.04
N THR A 49 0.98 12.85 15.98
CA THR A 49 0.74 13.27 14.60
C THR A 49 -0.74 13.47 14.31
N PHE A 50 -1.60 12.52 14.72
CA PHE A 50 -3.04 12.65 14.52
C PHE A 50 -3.62 13.84 15.26
N GLN A 51 -3.07 14.21 16.43
CA GLN A 51 -3.46 15.45 17.11
C GLN A 51 -3.10 16.68 16.28
N ALA A 52 -1.88 16.75 15.73
CA ALA A 52 -1.45 17.87 14.89
C ALA A 52 -2.34 18.01 13.64
N ILE A 53 -2.62 16.89 12.96
CA ILE A 53 -3.52 16.87 11.79
C ILE A 53 -4.94 17.28 12.20
N PHE A 54 -5.45 16.75 13.32
CA PHE A 54 -6.80 17.08 13.77
C PHE A 54 -6.95 18.58 14.05
N ASN A 55 -5.98 19.18 14.75
CA ASN A 55 -5.99 20.60 15.04
C ASN A 55 -5.94 21.46 13.77
N ALA A 56 -5.19 21.03 12.76
CA ALA A 56 -5.09 21.75 11.49
C ALA A 56 -6.38 21.64 10.65
N VAL A 57 -7.05 20.48 10.67
CA VAL A 57 -8.29 20.24 9.90
C VAL A 57 -9.54 20.80 10.61
N TYR A 58 -9.53 20.82 11.95
CA TYR A 58 -10.65 21.23 12.80
C TYR A 58 -10.21 22.22 13.90
N PRO A 59 -9.74 23.43 13.54
CA PRO A 59 -9.23 24.39 14.52
C PRO A 59 -10.28 24.83 15.55
N ASP A 60 -11.57 24.77 15.18
CA ASP A 60 -12.68 25.17 16.04
C ASP A 60 -13.20 24.04 16.95
N VAL A 61 -12.63 22.83 16.85
CA VAL A 61 -13.09 21.66 17.62
C VAL A 61 -12.08 21.31 18.70
N VAL A 62 -12.47 21.56 19.96
CA VAL A 62 -11.65 21.17 21.12
C VAL A 62 -11.73 19.66 21.33
N TYR A 63 -10.71 18.94 20.88
CA TYR A 63 -10.62 17.49 21.03
C TYR A 63 -9.17 17.04 21.26
N THR A 64 -9.00 16.10 22.18
CA THR A 64 -7.72 15.45 22.43
C THR A 64 -7.76 14.01 21.89
N VAL A 65 -6.92 13.73 20.91
CA VAL A 65 -6.68 12.39 20.38
C VAL A 65 -6.11 11.51 21.49
N LYS A 66 -6.68 10.30 21.62
CA LYS A 66 -6.28 9.31 22.61
C LYS A 66 -5.87 8.03 21.90
N THR A 67 -4.86 7.35 22.44
CA THR A 67 -4.33 6.07 21.94
C THR A 67 -5.40 5.00 21.70
N HIS A 68 -6.43 4.95 22.55
CA HIS A 68 -7.56 4.04 22.41
C HIS A 68 -8.89 4.78 22.15
N GLY A 69 -8.80 5.99 21.58
CA GLY A 69 -9.94 6.78 21.14
C GLY A 69 -10.49 6.31 19.80
N SER A 70 -11.72 6.73 19.50
CA SER A 70 -12.39 6.42 18.23
C SER A 70 -11.62 6.93 17.02
N GLN A 71 -11.13 8.17 17.09
CA GLN A 71 -10.35 8.80 16.03
C GLN A 71 -9.10 7.99 15.69
N ALA A 72 -8.27 7.67 16.68
CA ALA A 72 -7.01 6.97 16.43
C ALA A 72 -7.27 5.55 15.93
N SER A 73 -8.28 4.87 16.48
CA SER A 73 -8.65 3.52 16.06
C SER A 73 -9.14 3.48 14.61
N GLN A 74 -10.01 4.44 14.22
CA GLN A 74 -10.52 4.54 12.86
C GLN A 74 -9.41 4.91 11.88
N ALA A 75 -8.54 5.87 12.21
CA ALA A 75 -7.41 6.23 11.37
C ALA A 75 -6.43 5.06 11.20
N SER A 76 -6.07 4.35 12.28
CA SER A 76 -5.23 3.15 12.18
C SER A 76 -5.85 2.04 11.32
N GLN A 77 -7.18 1.85 11.40
CA GLN A 77 -7.89 0.93 10.51
C GLN A 77 -7.76 1.36 9.04
N ARG A 78 -7.96 2.65 8.73
CA ARG A 78 -7.80 3.17 7.36
C ARG A 78 -6.37 3.03 6.84
N LEU A 79 -5.36 3.21 7.69
CA LEU A 79 -3.97 2.95 7.33
C LEU A 79 -3.69 1.47 7.07
N ALA A 80 -4.36 0.56 7.79
CA ALA A 80 -4.26 -0.88 7.49
C ALA A 80 -4.93 -1.21 6.14
N GLU A 81 -6.12 -0.67 5.88
CA GLU A 81 -6.82 -0.83 4.61
C GLU A 81 -6.00 -0.26 3.44
N TRP A 82 -5.39 0.91 3.61
CA TRP A 82 -4.51 1.52 2.61
C TRP A 82 -3.31 0.63 2.26
N ARG A 83 -2.60 0.08 3.25
CA ARG A 83 -1.47 -0.84 3.02
C ARG A 83 -1.89 -2.11 2.30
N SER A 84 -2.99 -2.73 2.73
CA SER A 84 -3.56 -3.88 2.03
C SER A 84 -4.06 -3.53 0.62
N GLY A 85 -4.41 -2.26 0.40
CA GLY A 85 -4.83 -1.71 -0.90
C GLY A 85 -3.76 -1.79 -1.98
N PHE A 86 -2.46 -1.78 -1.62
CA PHE A 86 -1.38 -2.04 -2.57
C PHE A 86 -1.54 -3.41 -3.21
N GLY A 87 -1.65 -4.47 -2.41
CA GLY A 87 -1.82 -5.83 -2.92
C GLY A 87 -3.02 -5.99 -3.85
N SER A 88 -4.17 -5.39 -3.53
CA SER A 88 -5.33 -5.44 -4.43
C SER A 88 -5.14 -4.64 -5.71
N THR A 89 -4.44 -3.50 -5.65
CA THR A 89 -4.18 -2.65 -6.83
C THR A 89 -3.19 -3.33 -7.76
N THR A 90 -2.10 -3.88 -7.21
CA THR A 90 -1.12 -4.68 -7.95
C THR A 90 -1.80 -5.84 -8.68
N LEU A 91 -2.68 -6.55 -8.00
CA LEU A 91 -3.38 -7.69 -8.58
C LEU A 91 -4.27 -7.29 -9.76
N ALA A 92 -4.97 -6.15 -9.66
CA ALA A 92 -5.72 -5.62 -10.80
C ALA A 92 -4.80 -5.25 -11.98
N MET A 93 -3.63 -4.65 -11.71
CA MET A 93 -2.64 -4.31 -12.74
C MET A 93 -2.06 -5.55 -13.42
N VAL A 94 -1.72 -6.58 -12.63
CA VAL A 94 -1.16 -7.84 -13.13
C VAL A 94 -2.18 -8.61 -13.97
N ILE A 95 -3.46 -8.62 -13.57
CA ILE A 95 -4.53 -9.21 -14.38
C ILE A 95 -4.69 -8.47 -15.72
N ASP A 96 -4.67 -7.14 -15.70
CA ASP A 96 -4.74 -6.34 -16.92
C ASP A 96 -3.54 -6.59 -17.86
N LEU A 97 -2.32 -6.69 -17.32
CA LEU A 97 -1.12 -7.07 -18.07
C LEU A 97 -1.30 -8.44 -18.73
N PHE A 98 -1.61 -9.47 -17.96
CA PHE A 98 -1.71 -10.84 -18.46
C PHE A 98 -2.89 -11.04 -19.40
N SER A 99 -3.96 -10.26 -19.28
CA SER A 99 -5.07 -10.28 -20.25
C SER A 99 -4.65 -9.85 -21.68
N LYS A 100 -3.46 -9.27 -21.82
CA LYS A 100 -2.90 -8.83 -23.10
C LYS A 100 -1.80 -9.76 -23.62
N ILE A 101 -1.47 -10.82 -22.87
CA ILE A 101 -0.40 -11.78 -23.20
C ILE A 101 -1.04 -13.13 -23.51
N ASP A 102 -1.33 -13.38 -24.79
CA ASP A 102 -1.94 -14.64 -25.24
C ASP A 102 -0.92 -15.72 -25.63
N GLU A 103 0.32 -15.32 -25.92
CA GLU A 103 1.32 -16.18 -26.56
C GLU A 103 2.18 -16.99 -25.58
N GLN A 104 2.25 -16.59 -24.30
CA GLN A 104 3.10 -17.21 -23.28
C GLN A 104 2.30 -17.60 -22.02
N PRO A 105 2.62 -18.74 -21.38
CA PRO A 105 2.05 -19.09 -20.08
C PRO A 105 2.34 -18.00 -19.03
N HIS A 106 1.31 -17.62 -18.26
CA HIS A 106 1.43 -16.52 -17.29
C HIS A 106 2.45 -16.83 -16.17
N ASP A 107 2.60 -18.09 -15.80
CA ASP A 107 3.58 -18.56 -14.82
C ASP A 107 5.03 -18.43 -15.33
N GLU A 108 5.26 -18.68 -16.62
CA GLU A 108 6.57 -18.46 -17.26
C GLU A 108 6.93 -16.98 -17.31
N VAL A 109 5.99 -16.13 -17.73
CA VAL A 109 6.20 -14.68 -17.77
C VAL A 109 6.40 -14.11 -16.36
N ALA A 110 5.62 -14.57 -15.36
CA ALA A 110 5.85 -14.18 -13.98
C ALA A 110 7.22 -14.63 -13.46
N SER A 111 7.68 -15.82 -13.87
CA SER A 111 9.03 -16.30 -13.55
C SER A 111 10.12 -15.40 -14.12
N GLN A 112 9.99 -15.02 -15.40
CA GLN A 112 10.94 -14.11 -16.05
C GLN A 112 10.96 -12.73 -15.39
N LEU A 113 9.80 -12.19 -15.03
CA LEU A 113 9.71 -10.91 -14.33
C LEU A 113 10.40 -10.94 -12.96
N LEU A 114 10.32 -12.07 -12.25
CA LEU A 114 10.96 -12.28 -10.95
C LEU A 114 12.46 -12.59 -11.07
N GLU A 115 12.90 -13.22 -12.16
CA GLU A 115 14.31 -13.47 -12.43
C GLU A 115 15.06 -12.14 -12.50
N ASP A 116 16.15 -12.03 -11.73
CA ASP A 116 16.96 -10.82 -11.56
C ASP A 116 16.16 -9.53 -11.25
N TYR A 117 14.94 -9.67 -10.73
CA TYR A 117 14.02 -8.58 -10.42
C TYR A 117 13.70 -7.69 -11.64
N ILE A 118 13.59 -8.23 -12.85
CA ILE A 118 13.30 -7.45 -14.08
C ILE A 118 12.08 -6.52 -13.89
N PHE A 119 11.08 -6.92 -13.11
CA PHE A 119 9.90 -6.10 -12.83
C PHE A 119 10.17 -4.73 -12.15
N ILE A 120 11.36 -4.49 -11.58
CA ILE A 120 11.75 -3.19 -11.01
C ILE A 120 12.57 -2.32 -11.96
N CYS A 121 13.06 -2.88 -13.07
CA CYS A 121 13.86 -2.17 -14.06
C CYS A 121 12.99 -1.20 -14.89
N GLU A 122 13.51 -0.01 -15.18
CA GLU A 122 12.83 0.96 -16.06
C GLU A 122 12.59 0.38 -17.46
N ASP A 123 13.66 -0.20 -18.02
CA ASP A 123 13.64 -0.93 -19.28
C ASP A 123 13.85 -2.42 -18.98
N MET A 124 12.89 -3.25 -19.40
CA MET A 124 12.93 -4.69 -19.20
C MET A 124 13.77 -5.41 -20.26
N ASP A 125 13.91 -4.81 -21.46
CA ASP A 125 14.68 -5.37 -22.57
C ASP A 125 16.17 -5.05 -22.42
N GLU A 126 16.49 -3.87 -21.86
CA GLU A 126 17.85 -3.42 -21.54
C GLU A 126 17.99 -3.05 -20.05
N PRO A 127 18.07 -4.03 -19.13
CA PRO A 127 18.07 -3.76 -17.68
C PRO A 127 19.22 -2.84 -17.25
N ASN A 128 18.88 -1.60 -16.93
CA ASN A 128 19.81 -0.65 -16.33
C ASN A 128 19.59 -0.55 -14.82
N HIS A 129 20.49 -1.16 -14.05
CA HIS A 129 20.41 -1.16 -12.60
C HIS A 129 20.56 0.21 -11.94
N ALA A 130 21.00 1.24 -12.66
CA ALA A 130 21.06 2.60 -12.13
C ALA A 130 19.67 3.17 -11.84
N ARG A 131 18.64 2.77 -12.60
CA ARG A 131 17.26 3.26 -12.48
C ARG A 131 16.27 2.17 -12.04
N ASN A 132 16.73 1.21 -11.24
CA ASN A 132 15.82 0.28 -10.58
C ASN A 132 14.79 1.05 -9.73
N PHE A 133 13.61 0.45 -9.59
CA PHE A 133 12.41 1.00 -8.97
C PHE A 133 11.70 2.09 -9.81
N CYS A 134 12.20 2.41 -11.01
CA CYS A 134 11.50 3.28 -11.97
C CYS A 134 10.69 2.50 -13.01
N SER A 135 10.44 1.21 -12.82
CA SER A 135 9.62 0.43 -13.76
C SER A 135 8.21 0.99 -13.88
N HIS A 136 7.58 0.78 -15.05
CA HIS A 136 6.19 1.14 -15.26
C HIS A 136 5.26 0.57 -14.17
N PHE A 137 5.54 -0.65 -13.70
CA PHE A 137 4.78 -1.28 -12.62
C PHE A 137 4.88 -0.50 -11.31
N ILE A 138 6.08 -0.10 -10.89
CA ILE A 138 6.26 0.65 -9.65
C ILE A 138 5.61 2.02 -9.75
N LEU A 139 5.87 2.75 -10.84
CA LEU A 139 5.31 4.09 -11.06
C LEU A 139 3.78 4.06 -11.05
N GLN A 140 3.17 3.15 -11.82
CA GLN A 140 1.72 3.00 -11.88
C GLN A 140 1.13 2.58 -10.52
N LEU A 141 1.80 1.70 -9.77
CA LEU A 141 1.30 1.26 -8.47
C LEU A 141 1.39 2.37 -7.42
N VAL A 142 2.50 3.12 -7.38
CA VAL A 142 2.67 4.28 -6.49
C VAL A 142 1.62 5.34 -6.80
N ALA A 143 1.39 5.65 -8.08
CA ALA A 143 0.37 6.59 -8.52
C ALA A 143 -1.03 6.20 -8.01
N ASN A 144 -1.43 4.95 -8.25
CA ASN A 144 -2.78 4.49 -7.99
C ASN A 144 -3.05 4.14 -6.52
N ALA A 145 -2.08 3.54 -5.82
CA ALA A 145 -2.25 3.07 -4.45
C ALA A 145 -1.86 4.10 -3.38
N HIS A 146 -0.96 5.05 -3.69
CA HIS A 146 -0.53 6.08 -2.74
C HIS A 146 -0.92 7.48 -3.17
N LEU A 147 -0.44 7.97 -4.32
CA LEU A 147 -0.61 9.39 -4.70
C LEU A 147 -2.09 9.77 -4.82
N SER A 148 -2.92 8.88 -5.38
CA SER A 148 -4.38 9.07 -5.43
C SER A 148 -5.07 9.15 -4.06
N LYS A 149 -4.40 8.73 -2.98
CA LYS A 149 -4.89 8.71 -1.60
C LYS A 149 -4.38 9.86 -0.75
N VAL A 150 -3.46 10.65 -1.28
CA VAL A 150 -2.86 11.79 -0.58
C VAL A 150 -3.04 13.09 -1.36
N SER A 151 -3.83 13.08 -2.44
CA SER A 151 -4.05 14.21 -3.34
C SER A 151 -4.59 15.46 -2.64
N ASP A 152 -5.35 15.27 -1.56
CA ASP A 152 -5.94 16.37 -0.80
C ASP A 152 -5.22 16.60 0.55
N ALA A 153 -4.02 16.03 0.74
CA ALA A 153 -3.24 16.23 1.96
C ALA A 153 -3.01 17.71 2.27
N LEU A 154 -3.02 18.05 3.57
CA LEU A 154 -2.86 19.41 4.05
C LEU A 154 -1.40 19.72 4.30
N ASP A 155 -0.97 20.94 3.94
CA ASP A 155 0.32 21.46 4.38
C ASP A 155 0.30 21.80 5.88
N ILE A 156 1.05 21.03 6.66
CA ILE A 156 1.28 21.16 8.08
C ILE A 156 2.80 21.23 8.29
N PRO A 157 3.37 22.45 8.43
CA PRO A 157 4.82 22.64 8.54
C PRO A 157 5.47 21.82 9.66
N ALA A 158 4.77 21.63 10.79
CA ALA A 158 5.27 20.83 11.91
C ALA A 158 5.47 19.33 11.59
N LEU A 159 4.89 18.86 10.48
CA LEU A 159 4.99 17.49 9.99
C LEU A 159 5.76 17.39 8.66
N HIS A 160 6.32 18.50 8.16
CA HIS A 160 7.04 18.56 6.88
C HIS A 160 6.26 18.00 5.69
N THR A 161 4.93 18.10 5.70
CA THR A 161 4.07 17.45 4.69
C THR A 161 4.33 17.94 3.26
N GLN A 162 4.80 19.18 3.08
CA GLN A 162 5.19 19.67 1.75
C GLN A 162 6.41 18.90 1.21
N GLU A 163 7.44 18.69 2.03
CA GLU A 163 8.60 17.87 1.66
C GLU A 163 8.17 16.41 1.40
N LEU A 164 7.24 15.88 2.20
CA LEU A 164 6.69 14.54 1.96
C LEU A 164 5.98 14.43 0.60
N LEU A 165 5.21 15.44 0.19
CA LEU A 165 4.55 15.48 -1.12
C LEU A 165 5.54 15.58 -2.28
N GLU A 166 6.71 16.19 -2.04
CA GLU A 166 7.83 16.26 -2.98
C GLU A 166 8.63 14.94 -3.03
N GLY A 167 8.25 13.93 -2.25
CA GLY A 167 8.83 12.58 -2.29
C GLY A 167 9.92 12.32 -1.25
N TYR A 168 10.24 13.29 -0.40
CA TYR A 168 11.21 13.07 0.68
C TYR A 168 10.72 12.00 1.65
N HIS A 169 11.62 11.09 2.02
CA HIS A 169 11.36 9.96 2.93
C HIS A 169 10.27 8.97 2.48
N MET A 170 9.94 8.92 1.17
CA MET A 170 8.94 8.00 0.62
C MET A 170 9.48 6.63 0.22
N ASP A 171 10.70 6.29 0.65
CA ASP A 171 11.35 5.00 0.38
C ASP A 171 10.49 3.81 0.82
N SER A 172 9.73 3.97 1.90
CA SER A 172 8.87 2.92 2.44
C SER A 172 7.61 2.70 1.60
N VAL A 173 7.12 3.72 0.88
CA VAL A 173 6.02 3.59 -0.10
C VAL A 173 6.49 2.78 -1.30
N ILE A 174 7.67 3.10 -1.83
CA ILE A 174 8.27 2.38 -2.97
C ILE A 174 8.57 0.92 -2.57
N ALA A 175 9.10 0.70 -1.37
CA ALA A 175 9.35 -0.64 -0.85
C ALA A 175 8.06 -1.46 -0.73
N LEU A 176 6.97 -0.84 -0.24
CA LEU A 176 5.67 -1.49 -0.12
C LEU A 176 5.08 -1.85 -1.49
N ALA A 177 5.20 -0.95 -2.47
CA ALA A 177 4.83 -1.21 -3.86
C ALA A 177 5.61 -2.39 -4.45
N THR A 178 6.93 -2.40 -4.23
CA THR A 178 7.82 -3.46 -4.73
C THR A 178 7.46 -4.82 -4.13
N ALA A 179 7.29 -4.89 -2.81
CA ALA A 179 6.89 -6.12 -2.13
C ALA A 179 5.51 -6.63 -2.60
N ALA A 180 4.56 -5.73 -2.89
CA ALA A 180 3.25 -6.11 -3.40
C ALA A 180 3.33 -6.71 -4.82
N LEU A 181 4.21 -6.18 -5.68
CA LEU A 181 4.52 -6.72 -7.01
C LEU A 181 5.15 -8.11 -6.93
N GLU A 182 6.23 -8.26 -6.16
CA GLU A 182 6.87 -9.57 -5.97
C GLU A 182 5.89 -10.61 -5.43
N HIS A 183 5.08 -10.24 -4.43
CA HIS A 183 4.04 -11.10 -3.89
C HIS A 183 3.06 -11.59 -4.96
N THR A 184 2.59 -10.66 -5.79
CA THR A 184 1.60 -10.99 -6.83
C THR A 184 2.21 -11.85 -7.92
N PHE A 185 3.40 -11.51 -8.43
CA PHE A 185 4.08 -12.32 -9.43
C PHE A 185 4.45 -13.70 -8.90
N SER A 186 4.91 -13.81 -7.66
CA SER A 186 5.21 -15.10 -7.03
C SER A 186 3.96 -15.98 -6.98
N PHE A 187 2.80 -15.39 -6.70
CA PHE A 187 1.55 -16.14 -6.66
C PHE A 187 1.06 -16.58 -8.04
N VAL A 188 1.34 -15.81 -9.10
CA VAL A 188 1.05 -16.23 -10.47
C VAL A 188 1.99 -17.36 -10.89
N ARG A 189 3.30 -17.20 -10.64
CA ARG A 189 4.32 -18.24 -10.89
C ARG A 189 3.96 -19.56 -10.21
N ASP A 190 3.57 -19.50 -8.95
CA ASP A 190 3.30 -20.69 -8.13
C ASP A 190 1.87 -21.25 -8.34
N ASP A 191 1.12 -20.74 -9.34
CA ASP A 191 -0.28 -21.06 -9.65
C ASP A 191 -1.23 -20.95 -8.43
N ILE A 192 -0.87 -20.11 -7.44
CA ILE A 192 -1.75 -19.73 -6.33
C ILE A 192 -2.86 -18.81 -6.86
N ILE A 193 -2.52 -17.94 -7.81
CA ILE A 193 -3.45 -17.09 -8.55
C ILE A 193 -3.43 -17.53 -10.01
N ASN A 194 -4.48 -18.24 -10.42
CA ASN A 194 -4.70 -18.58 -11.81
C ASN A 194 -5.38 -17.42 -12.55
N VAL A 195 -4.57 -16.55 -13.17
CA VAL A 195 -5.06 -15.33 -13.83
C VAL A 195 -6.03 -15.64 -14.98
N LYS A 196 -5.80 -16.72 -15.72
CA LYS A 196 -6.68 -17.15 -16.82
C LYS A 196 -8.09 -17.48 -16.31
N SER A 197 -8.19 -18.26 -15.25
CA SER A 197 -9.46 -18.58 -14.58
C SER A 197 -10.17 -17.32 -14.07
N ILE A 198 -9.42 -16.34 -13.56
CA ILE A 198 -9.98 -15.05 -13.13
C ILE A 198 -10.55 -14.27 -14.32
N ILE A 199 -9.83 -14.19 -15.44
CA ILE A 199 -10.30 -13.52 -16.66
C ILE A 199 -11.58 -14.18 -17.19
N GLU A 200 -11.58 -15.51 -17.34
CA GLU A 200 -12.77 -16.28 -17.77
C GLU A 200 -13.96 -16.06 -16.81
N HIS A 201 -13.71 -16.01 -15.51
CA HIS A 201 -14.73 -15.69 -14.52
C HIS A 201 -15.29 -14.27 -14.69
N MET A 202 -14.43 -13.28 -14.94
CA MET A 202 -14.84 -11.90 -15.17
C MET A 202 -15.70 -11.75 -16.43
N GLU A 203 -15.35 -12.44 -17.51
CA GLU A 203 -16.13 -12.43 -18.75
C GLU A 203 -17.53 -13.02 -18.55
N THR A 204 -17.64 -14.08 -17.75
CA THR A 204 -18.90 -14.77 -17.47
C THR A 204 -19.77 -14.09 -16.40
N ASN A 205 -19.18 -13.25 -15.52
CA ASN A 205 -19.87 -12.65 -14.36
C ASN A 205 -19.88 -11.11 -14.38
N GLY A 206 -19.93 -10.50 -15.57
CA GLY A 206 -20.16 -9.05 -15.71
C GLY A 206 -18.98 -8.20 -15.23
N ARG A 207 -17.74 -8.66 -15.47
CA ARG A 207 -16.47 -8.01 -15.10
C ARG A 207 -16.23 -7.82 -13.61
N LYS A 208 -16.95 -8.55 -12.76
CA LYS A 208 -16.71 -8.53 -11.33
C LYS A 208 -15.43 -9.31 -11.01
N LEU A 209 -14.45 -8.62 -10.46
CA LEU A 209 -13.23 -9.25 -9.97
C LEU A 209 -13.53 -10.05 -8.69
N GLU A 210 -13.39 -11.37 -8.75
CA GLU A 210 -13.49 -12.25 -7.60
C GLU A 210 -12.23 -13.11 -7.52
N ILE A 211 -11.53 -13.01 -6.40
CA ILE A 211 -10.26 -13.69 -6.18
C ILE A 211 -10.38 -14.53 -4.92
N ARG A 212 -10.08 -15.82 -5.07
CA ARG A 212 -10.14 -16.77 -3.97
C ARG A 212 -8.74 -17.29 -3.71
N LEU A 213 -8.12 -16.73 -2.68
CA LEU A 213 -6.87 -17.27 -2.16
C LEU A 213 -7.13 -18.65 -1.52
N PRO A 214 -6.17 -19.57 -1.57
CA PRO A 214 -6.29 -20.85 -0.91
C PRO A 214 -6.56 -20.68 0.59
N LYS A 215 -7.34 -21.61 1.14
CA LYS A 215 -7.60 -21.67 2.57
C LYS A 215 -6.77 -22.75 3.21
N THR A 216 -6.18 -22.44 4.35
CA THR A 216 -5.46 -23.39 5.20
C THR A 216 -6.09 -23.42 6.58
N LEU A 217 -6.04 -24.58 7.24
CA LEU A 217 -6.56 -24.73 8.59
C LEU A 217 -5.62 -24.02 9.58
N ASN A 218 -6.12 -22.96 10.23
CA ASN A 218 -5.43 -22.36 11.34
C ASN A 218 -5.58 -23.25 12.57
N LYS A 219 -4.49 -23.95 12.95
CA LYS A 219 -4.49 -24.88 14.08
C LYS A 219 -4.85 -24.24 15.43
N ALA A 220 -4.59 -22.94 15.60
CA ALA A 220 -4.89 -22.23 16.86
C ALA A 220 -6.38 -21.90 17.01
N THR A 221 -7.06 -21.58 15.90
CA THR A 221 -8.48 -21.18 15.92
C THR A 221 -9.44 -22.30 15.49
N GLY A 222 -8.91 -23.35 14.85
CA GLY A 222 -9.69 -24.42 14.23
C GLY A 222 -10.48 -23.97 12.99
N ARG A 223 -10.22 -22.77 12.47
CA ARG A 223 -10.92 -22.20 11.30
C ARG A 223 -10.04 -22.18 10.08
N GLU A 224 -10.65 -22.38 8.92
CA GLU A 224 -10.00 -22.12 7.64
C GLU A 224 -9.75 -20.62 7.45
N THR A 225 -8.57 -20.27 6.96
CA THR A 225 -8.17 -18.89 6.70
C THR A 225 -7.28 -18.80 5.47
N SER A 226 -7.38 -17.69 4.75
CA SER A 226 -6.41 -17.30 3.71
C SER A 226 -5.24 -16.49 4.28
N GLY A 227 -5.17 -16.33 5.61
CA GLY A 227 -4.18 -15.51 6.31
C GLY A 227 -2.73 -15.66 5.83
N PRO A 228 -2.20 -16.89 5.58
CA PRO A 228 -0.84 -17.07 5.08
C PRO A 228 -0.58 -16.46 3.69
N TYR A 229 -1.63 -16.24 2.90
CA TYR A 229 -1.56 -15.69 1.54
C TYR A 229 -1.89 -14.20 1.48
N MET A 230 -2.18 -13.56 2.62
CA MET A 230 -2.52 -12.14 2.65
C MET A 230 -1.27 -11.26 2.54
N PHE A 231 -1.37 -10.19 1.76
CA PHE A 231 -0.38 -9.11 1.79
C PHE A 231 -0.47 -8.36 3.14
N SER A 232 0.39 -8.75 4.08
CA SER A 232 0.32 -8.32 5.46
C SER A 232 1.71 -8.32 6.10
N VAL A 233 1.87 -7.57 7.20
CA VAL A 233 3.14 -7.46 7.92
C VAL A 233 3.74 -8.81 8.34
N SER A 234 2.90 -9.79 8.72
CA SER A 234 3.39 -11.09 9.18
C SER A 234 3.97 -11.95 8.06
N ASN A 235 3.63 -11.63 6.81
CA ASN A 235 3.99 -12.44 5.64
C ASN A 235 4.97 -11.71 4.72
N TRP A 236 4.95 -10.37 4.69
CA TRP A 236 5.69 -9.53 3.72
C TRP A 236 6.46 -8.37 4.37
N GLY A 237 6.50 -8.33 5.70
CA GLY A 237 7.17 -7.25 6.43
C GLY A 237 8.70 -7.27 6.26
N GLU A 238 9.29 -8.46 6.14
CA GLU A 238 10.74 -8.65 5.99
C GLU A 238 11.22 -8.26 4.58
N GLU A 239 10.48 -8.67 3.56
CA GLU A 239 10.70 -8.34 2.16
C GLU A 239 10.57 -6.82 1.96
N THR A 240 9.50 -6.21 2.51
CA THR A 240 9.33 -4.75 2.49
C THR A 240 10.53 -4.04 3.13
N ALA A 241 11.02 -4.53 4.27
CA ALA A 241 12.18 -3.93 4.94
C ALA A 241 13.47 -4.08 4.11
N SER A 242 13.64 -5.21 3.44
CA SER A 242 14.80 -5.49 2.57
C SER A 242 14.81 -4.57 1.34
N TYR A 243 13.66 -4.37 0.69
CA TYR A 243 13.54 -3.41 -0.41
C TYR A 243 13.83 -1.98 0.04
N LYS A 244 13.31 -1.59 1.20
CA LYS A 244 13.58 -0.27 1.76
C LYS A 244 15.09 -0.02 1.92
N ILE A 245 15.83 -0.99 2.46
CA ILE A 245 17.30 -0.89 2.58
C ILE A 245 17.95 -0.70 1.21
N SER A 246 17.51 -1.45 0.19
CA SER A 246 18.02 -1.33 -1.18
C SER A 246 17.73 0.06 -1.77
N ILE A 247 16.51 0.58 -1.58
CA ILE A 247 16.09 1.90 -2.07
C ILE A 247 16.90 3.01 -1.39
N VAL A 248 17.03 2.98 -0.06
CA VAL A 248 17.80 3.98 0.70
C VAL A 248 19.27 3.98 0.28
N SER A 249 19.85 2.82 -0.04
CA SER A 249 21.25 2.73 -0.49
C SER A 249 21.53 3.47 -1.81
N ARG A 250 20.48 3.84 -2.56
CA ARG A 250 20.55 4.58 -3.83
C ARG A 250 20.48 6.09 -3.66
N GLY A 251 20.23 6.58 -2.44
CA GLY A 251 20.14 7.99 -2.11
C GLY A 251 18.73 8.58 -2.29
N ASP A 252 18.52 9.73 -1.63
CA ASP A 252 17.21 10.38 -1.55
C ASP A 252 16.72 10.87 -2.93
N GLU A 253 17.63 11.31 -3.80
CA GLU A 253 17.30 11.76 -5.17
C GLU A 253 16.56 10.67 -5.95
N ASN A 254 16.97 9.40 -5.83
CA ASN A 254 16.29 8.29 -6.50
C ASN A 254 14.85 8.10 -6.00
N THR A 255 14.61 8.32 -4.70
CA THR A 255 13.27 8.24 -4.13
C THR A 255 12.38 9.37 -4.64
N ILE A 256 12.91 10.60 -4.64
CA ILE A 256 12.23 11.79 -5.15
C ILE A 256 11.87 11.61 -6.63
N ASP A 257 12.81 11.11 -7.44
CA ASP A 257 12.59 10.86 -8.87
C ASP A 257 11.45 9.86 -9.10
N VAL A 258 11.43 8.73 -8.38
CA VAL A 258 10.35 7.73 -8.49
C VAL A 258 8.99 8.34 -8.14
N ILE A 259 8.92 9.11 -7.04
CA ILE A 259 7.67 9.78 -6.65
C ILE A 259 7.24 10.81 -7.70
N THR A 260 8.19 11.59 -8.22
CA THR A 260 7.93 12.61 -9.25
C THR A 260 7.46 11.99 -10.56
N PHE A 261 8.07 10.88 -11.00
CA PHE A 261 7.66 10.18 -12.22
C PHE A 261 6.31 9.47 -12.10
N ALA A 262 5.83 9.22 -10.87
CA ALA A 262 4.55 8.59 -10.61
C ALA A 262 3.37 9.60 -10.53
N GLN A 263 3.64 10.92 -10.47
CA GLN A 263 2.62 11.97 -10.41
C GLN A 263 1.96 12.21 -11.78
#